data_AF-A0A836K8P2-F1
#
_entry.id   AF-A0A836K8P2-F1
#
_cell.length_a   1.000
_cell.length_b   1.000
_cell.length_c   1.000
_cell.angle_alpha   90.00
_cell.angle_beta   90.00
_cell.angle_gamma   90.00
#
_symmetry.space_group_name_H-M   'P 1'
#
loop_
_entity.id
_entity.type
_entity.pdbx_description
1 polymer ?
#
loop_
_entity_poly.entity_id
_entity_poly.type
_entity_poly.pdbx_seq_one_letter_code
_entity_poly.pdbx_strand_id
1 'polypeptide(L)'
;MDSLYFIGKAQFHQLATHIALYHEDMSVGYKHLSTDALIAAGLQPHKFTYWNVPMMSGYLGKAVPLDIHGGYVMIDEEKVMPMARSYGMLRYALLASAVRAKEGGRWRYDFMTMNGTLAVGAAAGFFFLSFGRKRIGWMRRHPVGCVLLSFVICLSTAVVVRQCIRGLGLGVVQAQNSHKKALSRLHCVDCLEDVNAYTLNHIEELTAQQIPQQAGMPPPPEEYVQRFKKNIEMQCKLLKADMDEVRLIRKWAGGSLCDVHQHLRDDPKGYKEPHGLVLLASDRTRAAERPPLVTEPADERPARK
;
A
#
# COMPACT_ATOMS: atom_id res chain seq x y z
N MET A 1 0.55 9.42 -0.39
CA MET A 1 0.96 10.80 -0.76
C MET A 1 1.78 10.88 -2.05
N ASP A 2 2.93 10.21 -2.17
CA ASP A 2 3.79 10.32 -3.37
C ASP A 2 3.11 9.92 -4.69
N SER A 3 2.27 8.88 -4.67
CA SER A 3 1.49 8.48 -5.86
C SER A 3 0.53 9.58 -6.33
N LEU A 4 -0.15 10.25 -5.40
CA LEU A 4 -1.02 11.40 -5.68
C LEU A 4 -0.21 12.56 -6.25
N TYR A 5 0.97 12.87 -5.71
CA TYR A 5 1.83 13.94 -6.26
C TYR A 5 2.20 13.70 -7.73
N PHE A 6 2.56 12.47 -8.09
CA PHE A 6 2.97 12.17 -9.47
C PHE A 6 1.80 12.00 -10.44
N ILE A 7 0.67 11.45 -9.99
CA ILE A 7 -0.51 11.20 -10.84
C ILE A 7 -1.37 12.47 -10.97
N GLY A 8 -1.45 13.28 -9.92
CA GLY A 8 -2.26 14.49 -9.86
C GLY A 8 -1.64 15.54 -8.94
N LYS A 9 -0.65 16.29 -9.43
CA LYS A 9 0.01 17.36 -8.66
C LYS A 9 -0.98 18.35 -8.04
N ALA A 10 -2.00 18.77 -8.79
CA ALA A 10 -3.02 19.68 -8.30
C ALA A 10 -3.80 19.08 -7.11
N GLN A 11 -4.22 17.81 -7.21
CA GLN A 11 -4.90 17.09 -6.13
C GLN A 11 -4.00 16.90 -4.91
N PHE A 12 -2.71 16.62 -5.11
CA PHE A 12 -1.75 16.55 -4.01
C PHE A 12 -1.59 17.90 -3.29
N HIS A 13 -1.43 19.00 -4.03
CA HIS A 13 -1.31 20.31 -3.41
C HIS A 13 -2.60 20.71 -2.68
N GLN A 14 -3.77 20.41 -3.25
CA GLN A 14 -5.05 20.60 -2.57
C GLN A 14 -5.10 19.80 -1.26
N LEU A 15 -4.72 18.52 -1.29
CA LEU A 15 -4.69 17.67 -0.10
C LEU A 15 -3.69 18.20 0.95
N ALA A 16 -2.49 18.61 0.54
CA ALA A 16 -1.48 19.14 1.44
C ALA A 16 -1.95 20.44 2.11
N THR A 17 -2.54 21.36 1.33
CA THR A 17 -3.16 22.58 1.85
C THR A 17 -4.32 22.26 2.80
N HIS A 18 -5.15 21.27 2.44
CA HIS A 18 -6.26 20.82 3.27
C HIS A 18 -5.80 20.30 4.63
N ILE A 19 -4.79 19.41 4.64
CA ILE A 19 -4.18 18.91 5.88
C ILE A 19 -3.61 20.07 6.70
N ALA A 20 -2.89 21.00 6.06
CA ALA A 20 -2.27 22.11 6.76
C ALA A 20 -3.29 23.03 7.45
N LEU A 21 -4.47 23.22 6.85
CA LEU A 21 -5.50 24.13 7.35
C LEU A 21 -6.52 23.48 8.30
N TYR A 22 -6.84 22.20 8.12
CA TYR A 22 -8.00 21.56 8.75
C TYR A 22 -7.66 20.32 9.58
N HIS A 23 -6.39 20.11 9.95
CA HIS A 23 -6.05 19.01 10.86
C HIS A 23 -6.52 19.29 12.29
N GLU A 24 -6.88 18.21 12.98
CA GLU A 24 -7.26 18.19 14.39
C GLU A 24 -6.48 17.07 15.10
N ASP A 25 -6.44 17.12 16.43
CA ASP A 25 -5.89 16.01 17.21
C ASP A 25 -6.75 14.75 17.06
N MET A 26 -6.08 13.63 16.78
CA MET A 26 -6.75 12.34 16.65
C MET A 26 -7.36 11.89 17.97
N SER A 27 -8.57 11.31 17.92
CA SER A 27 -9.24 10.75 19.09
C SER A 27 -8.47 9.58 19.71
N VAL A 28 -8.72 9.33 21.00
CA VAL A 28 -7.96 8.35 21.80
C VAL A 28 -8.01 6.94 21.17
N GLY A 29 -9.17 6.51 20.69
CA GLY A 29 -9.35 5.20 20.07
C GLY A 29 -8.51 5.01 18.81
N TYR A 30 -8.55 5.96 17.87
CA TYR A 30 -7.74 5.88 16.65
C TYR A 30 -6.25 6.07 16.93
N LYS A 31 -5.90 6.91 17.91
CA LYS A 31 -4.51 7.09 18.35
C LYS A 31 -3.94 5.80 18.95
N HIS A 32 -4.71 5.11 19.79
CA HIS A 32 -4.33 3.81 20.35
C HIS A 32 -4.11 2.78 19.23
N LEU A 33 -5.10 2.59 18.36
CA LEU A 33 -5.02 1.65 17.25
C LEU A 33 -3.84 1.93 16.30
N SER A 34 -3.60 3.22 16.01
CA SER A 34 -2.47 3.65 15.18
C SER A 34 -1.13 3.39 15.86
N THR A 35 -1.07 3.59 17.18
CA THR A 35 0.12 3.31 17.99
C THR A 35 0.46 1.82 17.96
N ASP A 36 -0.52 0.95 18.15
CA ASP A 36 -0.35 -0.50 18.05
C ASP A 36 0.17 -0.91 16.67
N ALA A 37 -0.39 -0.33 15.60
CA ALA A 37 0.05 -0.60 14.24
C ALA A 37 1.51 -0.15 13.99
N LEU A 38 1.90 1.02 14.51
CA LEU A 38 3.29 1.50 14.43
C LEU A 38 4.25 0.58 15.20
N ILE A 39 3.89 0.17 16.43
CA ILE A 39 4.70 -0.77 17.24
C ILE A 39 4.80 -2.12 16.53
N ALA A 40 3.70 -2.66 16.02
CA ALA A 40 3.67 -3.93 15.29
C ALA A 40 4.51 -3.87 14.01
N ALA A 41 4.58 -2.73 13.34
CA ALA A 41 5.50 -2.51 12.22
C ALA A 41 6.97 -2.37 12.68
N GLY A 42 7.24 -2.08 13.96
CA GLY A 42 8.57 -1.80 14.51
C GLY A 42 9.02 -0.36 14.29
N LEU A 43 8.07 0.57 14.21
CA LEU A 43 8.29 2.00 14.24
C LEU A 43 8.19 2.51 15.68
N GLN A 44 8.72 3.71 15.93
CA GLN A 44 8.71 4.35 17.24
C GLN A 44 7.55 5.36 17.31
N PRO A 45 6.45 5.07 18.05
CA PRO A 45 5.24 5.89 18.01
C PRO A 45 5.46 7.34 18.45
N HIS A 46 6.38 7.59 19.39
CA HIS A 46 6.73 8.94 19.87
C HIS A 46 7.34 9.85 18.80
N LYS A 47 7.76 9.30 17.65
CA LYS A 47 8.24 10.07 16.50
C LYS A 47 7.12 10.47 15.54
N PHE A 48 5.87 10.10 15.85
CA PHE A 48 4.72 10.37 15.02
C PHE A 48 3.76 11.34 15.70
N THR A 49 3.25 12.27 14.90
CA THR A 49 2.13 13.13 15.25
C THR A 49 0.84 12.52 14.68
N TYR A 50 -0.25 12.57 15.44
CA TYR A 50 -1.50 11.89 15.11
C TYR A 50 -2.57 12.92 14.79
N TRP A 51 -2.99 12.96 13.53
CA TRP A 51 -3.95 13.91 13.04
C TRP A 51 -5.22 13.24 12.53
N ASN A 52 -6.35 13.72 13.05
CA ASN A 52 -7.60 13.66 12.33
C ASN A 52 -7.56 14.70 11.21
N VAL A 53 -7.92 14.32 9.99
CA VAL A 53 -8.02 15.23 8.85
C VAL A 53 -9.42 15.04 8.26
N PRO A 54 -10.42 15.81 8.74
CA PRO A 54 -11.78 15.74 8.26
C PRO A 54 -11.85 15.93 6.75
N MET A 55 -12.71 15.20 6.06
CA MET A 55 -12.91 15.28 4.60
C MET A 55 -11.67 14.94 3.76
N MET A 56 -10.59 14.43 4.36
CA MET A 56 -9.42 13.96 3.62
C MET A 56 -9.81 12.90 2.60
N SER A 57 -10.84 12.09 2.84
CA SER A 57 -11.31 11.07 1.89
C SER A 57 -11.66 11.63 0.52
N GLY A 58 -12.16 12.87 0.44
CA GLY A 58 -12.54 13.51 -0.83
C GLY A 58 -11.34 13.88 -1.71
N TYR A 59 -10.18 14.09 -1.09
CA TYR A 59 -8.93 14.44 -1.76
C TYR A 59 -7.98 13.25 -1.90
N LEU A 60 -8.10 12.28 -0.99
CA LEU A 60 -7.29 11.10 -0.92
C LEU A 60 -7.93 9.98 -1.75
N GLY A 61 -7.36 9.70 -2.93
CA GLY A 61 -7.81 8.63 -3.82
C GLY A 61 -7.49 7.21 -3.32
N LYS A 62 -7.76 6.91 -2.04
CA LYS A 62 -7.56 5.59 -1.42
C LYS A 62 -8.89 4.98 -0.99
N ALA A 63 -8.95 3.64 -1.02
CA ALA A 63 -10.13 2.89 -0.58
C ALA A 63 -10.44 3.06 0.91
N VAL A 64 -9.40 3.18 1.75
CA VAL A 64 -9.53 3.53 3.17
C VAL A 64 -8.80 4.86 3.39
N PRO A 65 -9.48 5.90 3.91
CA PRO A 65 -8.96 7.27 3.97
C PRO A 65 -8.00 7.46 5.16
N LEU A 66 -6.86 6.77 5.08
CA LEU A 66 -5.74 6.90 6.01
C LEU A 66 -4.39 6.84 5.29
N ASP A 67 -3.38 7.51 5.85
CA ASP A 67 -1.99 7.40 5.42
C ASP A 67 -1.02 7.63 6.57
N ILE A 68 0.18 7.04 6.47
CA ILE A 68 1.28 7.31 7.40
C ILE A 68 2.45 7.82 6.57
N HIS A 69 2.82 9.09 6.77
CA HIS A 69 3.83 9.75 5.95
C HIS A 69 4.52 10.88 6.69
N GLY A 70 5.84 11.02 6.48
CA GLY A 70 6.59 12.19 6.99
C GLY A 70 6.61 12.36 8.50
N GLY A 71 6.37 11.31 9.29
CA GLY A 71 6.20 11.41 10.75
C GLY A 71 4.77 11.77 11.18
N TYR A 72 3.80 11.69 10.29
CA TYR A 72 2.39 11.94 10.59
C TYR A 72 1.55 10.70 10.32
N VAL A 73 0.63 10.40 11.23
CA VAL A 73 -0.49 9.48 11.01
C VAL A 73 -1.70 10.34 10.70
N MET A 74 -2.26 10.20 9.50
CA MET A 74 -3.40 10.98 9.04
C MET A 74 -4.58 10.05 8.82
N ILE A 75 -5.72 10.36 9.42
CA ILE A 75 -6.95 9.58 9.32
C ILE A 75 -8.13 10.54 9.15
N ASP A 76 -9.08 10.20 8.27
CA ASP A 76 -10.39 10.85 8.24
C ASP A 76 -11.34 10.07 9.17
N GLU A 77 -11.45 10.48 10.44
CA GLU A 77 -12.14 9.67 11.46
C GLU A 77 -13.62 9.42 11.14
N GLU A 78 -14.28 10.37 10.46
CA GLU A 78 -15.69 10.25 10.08
C GLU A 78 -15.91 9.19 8.99
N LYS A 79 -14.92 8.98 8.12
CA LYS A 79 -15.04 8.12 6.93
C LYS A 79 -14.28 6.81 7.04
N VAL A 80 -13.24 6.75 7.87
CA VAL A 80 -12.29 5.64 7.85
C VAL A 80 -12.93 4.29 8.20
N MET A 81 -13.73 4.22 9.27
CA MET A 81 -14.37 2.98 9.70
C MET A 81 -15.47 2.54 8.73
N PRO A 82 -16.41 3.42 8.29
CA PRO A 82 -17.37 3.07 7.24
C PRO A 82 -16.72 2.55 5.95
N MET A 83 -15.61 3.16 5.51
CA MET A 83 -14.91 2.75 4.29
C MET A 83 -14.09 1.46 4.48
N ALA A 84 -13.55 1.22 5.68
CA ALA A 84 -12.92 -0.05 6.02
C ALA A 84 -13.93 -1.20 6.14
N ARG A 85 -15.22 -0.89 6.38
CA ARG A 85 -16.34 -1.83 6.58
C ARG A 85 -16.19 -2.78 7.77
N SER A 86 -15.07 -2.79 8.48
CA SER A 86 -14.83 -3.63 9.67
C SER A 86 -13.61 -3.18 10.44
N TYR A 87 -13.56 -3.55 11.72
CA TYR A 87 -12.39 -3.34 12.57
C TYR A 87 -11.14 -4.05 12.04
N GLY A 88 -11.27 -5.30 11.62
CA GLY A 88 -10.15 -6.09 11.11
C GLY A 88 -9.48 -5.47 9.89
N MET A 89 -10.29 -4.98 8.94
CA MET A 89 -9.79 -4.28 7.75
C MET A 89 -9.15 -2.92 8.10
N LEU A 90 -9.71 -2.18 9.06
CA LEU A 90 -9.12 -0.91 9.53
C LEU A 90 -7.73 -1.14 10.13
N ARG A 91 -7.62 -2.11 11.03
CA ARG A 91 -6.35 -2.49 11.67
C ARG A 91 -5.32 -2.91 10.64
N TYR A 92 -5.73 -3.73 9.66
CA TYR A 92 -4.88 -4.11 8.55
C TYR A 92 -4.45 -2.90 7.70
N ALA A 93 -5.35 -1.98 7.36
CA ALA A 93 -5.03 -0.80 6.56
C ALA A 93 -4.01 0.13 7.24
N LEU A 94 -4.14 0.32 8.57
CA LEU A 94 -3.16 1.04 9.38
C LEU A 94 -1.81 0.34 9.37
N LEU A 95 -1.78 -0.96 9.61
CA LEU A 95 -0.57 -1.77 9.63
C LEU A 95 0.14 -1.78 8.26
N ALA A 96 -0.62 -1.90 7.17
CA ALA A 96 -0.10 -1.77 5.81
C ALA A 96 0.49 -0.39 5.54
N SER A 97 -0.12 0.67 6.07
CA SER A 97 0.44 2.03 5.97
C SER A 97 1.69 2.21 6.82
N ALA A 98 1.74 1.62 8.02
CA ALA A 98 2.90 1.64 8.90
C ALA A 98 4.09 0.87 8.30
N VAL A 99 3.85 -0.33 7.75
CA VAL A 99 4.88 -1.11 7.05
C VAL A 99 5.41 -0.34 5.86
N ARG A 100 4.54 0.25 5.03
CA ARG A 100 4.98 1.10 3.91
C ARG A 100 5.83 2.28 4.39
N ALA A 101 5.43 2.95 5.46
CA ALA A 101 6.20 4.04 6.05
C ALA A 101 7.59 3.57 6.53
N LYS A 102 7.68 2.41 7.19
CA LYS A 102 8.96 1.82 7.62
C LYS A 102 9.87 1.45 6.47
N GLU A 103 9.29 0.89 5.41
CA GLU A 103 10.03 0.55 4.19
C GLU A 103 10.46 1.78 3.40
N GLY A 104 10.05 2.99 3.82
CA GLY A 104 10.35 4.23 3.13
C GLY A 104 9.50 4.41 1.87
N GLY A 105 8.43 3.62 1.76
CA GLY A 105 7.40 3.69 0.75
C GLY A 105 7.92 3.74 -0.69
N ARG A 106 7.15 4.47 -1.51
CA ARG A 106 7.54 4.77 -2.89
C ARG A 106 8.75 5.69 -2.96
N TRP A 107 8.99 6.55 -1.97
CA TRP A 107 10.16 7.42 -1.94
C TRP A 107 11.49 6.65 -2.01
N ARG A 108 11.69 5.60 -1.19
CA ARG A 108 12.91 4.77 -1.29
C ARG A 108 13.00 4.04 -2.62
N TYR A 109 11.88 3.54 -3.15
CA TYR A 109 11.85 2.93 -4.47
C TYR A 109 12.25 3.93 -5.57
N ASP A 110 11.64 5.10 -5.60
CA ASP A 110 11.91 6.14 -6.59
C ASP A 110 13.34 6.67 -6.44
N PHE A 111 13.85 6.82 -5.21
CA PHE A 111 15.23 7.21 -4.94
C PHE A 111 16.23 6.13 -5.41
N MET A 112 16.01 4.86 -5.06
CA MET A 112 16.88 3.76 -5.49
C MET A 112 16.85 3.56 -7.01
N THR A 113 15.67 3.61 -7.62
CA THR A 113 15.54 3.44 -9.08
C THR A 113 16.11 4.64 -9.82
N MET A 114 15.90 5.87 -9.35
CA MET A 114 16.50 7.07 -9.93
C MET A 114 18.03 7.01 -9.84
N ASN A 115 18.59 6.77 -8.65
CA ASN A 115 20.04 6.65 -8.49
C ASN A 115 20.62 5.48 -9.28
N GLY A 116 19.92 4.34 -9.36
CA GLY A 116 20.30 3.22 -10.19
C GLY A 116 20.33 3.57 -11.68
N THR A 117 19.28 4.22 -12.20
CA THR A 117 19.23 4.65 -13.60
C THR A 117 20.33 5.65 -13.94
N LEU A 118 20.60 6.61 -13.02
CA LEU A 118 21.65 7.59 -13.17
C LEU A 118 23.04 6.95 -13.10
N ALA A 119 23.26 5.99 -12.19
CA ALA A 119 24.53 5.28 -12.07
C ALA A 119 24.84 4.47 -13.35
N VAL A 120 23.86 3.75 -13.89
CA VAL A 120 24.02 2.99 -15.14
C VAL A 120 24.26 3.92 -16.32
N GLY A 121 23.51 5.02 -16.43
CA GLY A 121 23.73 6.04 -17.46
C GLY A 121 25.12 6.67 -17.38
N ALA A 122 25.54 7.08 -16.17
CA ALA A 122 26.87 7.65 -15.95
C ALA A 122 27.99 6.66 -16.27
N ALA A 123 27.85 5.39 -15.87
CA ALA A 123 28.80 4.34 -16.19
C ALA A 123 28.89 4.09 -17.70
N ALA A 124 27.75 4.04 -18.41
CA ALA A 124 27.72 3.88 -19.87
C ALA A 124 28.34 5.06 -20.60
N GLY A 125 28.01 6.29 -20.21
CA GLY A 125 28.60 7.51 -20.76
C GLY A 125 30.11 7.58 -20.53
N PHE A 126 30.57 7.27 -19.31
CA PHE A 126 32.00 7.25 -18.99
C PHE A 126 32.75 6.15 -19.72
N PHE A 127 32.17 4.94 -19.80
CA PHE A 127 32.73 3.83 -20.56
C PHE A 127 32.88 4.21 -22.04
N PHE A 128 31.83 4.78 -22.63
CA PHE A 128 31.85 5.23 -24.02
C PHE A 128 32.87 6.35 -24.25
N LEU A 129 32.98 7.32 -23.34
CA LEU A 129 33.99 8.37 -23.44
C LEU A 129 35.41 7.80 -23.35
N SER A 130 35.66 6.92 -22.39
CA SER A 130 36.98 6.35 -22.09
C SER A 130 37.46 5.39 -23.18
N PHE A 131 36.61 4.45 -23.62
CA PHE A 131 36.95 3.49 -24.67
C PHE A 131 36.78 4.08 -26.08
N GLY A 132 35.74 4.88 -26.31
CA GLY A 132 35.48 5.52 -27.59
C GLY A 132 36.62 6.46 -27.99
N ARG A 133 37.12 7.27 -27.06
CA ARG A 133 38.31 8.11 -27.32
C ARG A 133 39.56 7.27 -27.63
N LYS A 134 39.71 6.09 -27.02
CA LYS A 134 40.84 5.19 -27.28
C LYS A 134 40.72 4.43 -28.59
N ARG A 135 39.52 4.14 -29.11
CA ARG A 135 39.35 3.27 -30.30
C ARG A 135 38.76 3.95 -31.53
N ILE A 136 38.13 5.12 -31.39
CA ILE A 136 37.43 5.79 -32.49
C ILE A 136 38.21 7.03 -32.91
N GLY A 137 38.70 7.04 -34.15
CA GLY A 137 39.55 8.11 -34.69
C GLY A 137 38.85 9.48 -34.73
N TRP A 138 37.54 9.52 -35.04
CA TRP A 138 36.74 10.74 -35.00
C TRP A 138 36.70 11.36 -33.59
N MET A 139 36.56 10.51 -32.57
CA MET A 139 36.50 10.95 -31.18
C MET A 139 37.82 11.57 -30.69
N ARG A 140 38.97 11.08 -31.17
CA ARG A 140 40.26 11.71 -30.84
C ARG A 140 40.40 13.12 -31.41
N ARG A 141 39.81 13.37 -32.58
CA ARG A 141 39.93 14.65 -33.30
C ARG A 141 38.91 15.70 -32.83
N HIS A 142 37.79 15.28 -32.25
CA HIS A 142 36.71 16.18 -31.82
C HIS A 142 36.37 16.01 -30.32
N PRO A 143 37.17 16.60 -29.41
CA PRO A 143 37.01 16.41 -27.96
C PRO A 143 35.65 16.89 -27.43
N VAL A 144 35.14 18.02 -27.94
CA VAL A 144 33.83 18.56 -27.53
C VAL A 144 32.68 17.65 -28.01
N GLY A 145 32.75 17.18 -29.26
CA GLY A 145 31.77 16.25 -29.83
C GLY A 145 31.70 14.92 -29.08
N CYS A 146 32.82 14.45 -28.52
CA CYS A 146 32.85 13.25 -27.68
C CYS A 146 32.11 13.40 -26.38
N VAL A 147 32.29 14.53 -25.71
CA VAL A 147 31.63 14.82 -24.44
C VAL A 147 30.12 14.90 -24.68
N LEU A 148 29.69 15.59 -25.74
CA LEU A 148 28.29 15.63 -26.16
C LEU A 148 27.71 14.25 -26.45
N LEU A 149 28.40 13.43 -27.25
CA LEU A 149 27.94 12.08 -27.58
C LEU A 149 27.86 11.17 -26.35
N SER A 150 28.84 11.27 -25.44
CA SER A 150 28.86 10.51 -24.19
C SER A 150 27.73 10.94 -23.25
N PHE A 151 27.39 12.23 -23.25
CA PHE A 151 26.25 12.76 -22.50
C PHE A 151 24.92 12.26 -23.08
N VAL A 152 24.78 12.24 -24.41
CA VAL A 152 23.61 11.65 -25.09
C VAL A 152 23.46 10.18 -24.74
N ILE A 153 24.55 9.42 -24.72
CA ILE A 153 24.54 7.99 -24.35
C ILE A 153 24.17 7.80 -22.88
N CYS A 154 24.66 8.66 -21.98
CA CYS A 154 24.26 8.65 -20.58
C CYS A 154 22.74 8.84 -20.44
N LEU A 155 22.19 9.87 -21.09
CA LEU A 155 20.76 10.19 -21.04
C LEU A 155 19.90 9.08 -21.67
N SER A 156 20.26 8.59 -22.85
CA SER A 156 19.49 7.54 -23.53
C SER A 156 19.50 6.24 -22.73
N THR A 157 20.65 5.85 -22.18
CA THR A 157 20.75 4.66 -21.33
C THR A 157 19.92 4.82 -20.06
N ALA A 158 19.99 5.98 -19.39
CA ALA A 158 19.17 6.24 -18.20
C ALA A 158 17.66 6.17 -18.51
N VAL A 159 17.22 6.69 -19.65
CA VAL A 159 15.82 6.59 -20.11
C VAL A 159 15.43 5.13 -20.36
N VAL A 160 16.26 4.36 -21.08
CA VAL A 160 15.99 2.94 -21.36
C VAL A 160 15.91 2.14 -20.07
N VAL A 161 16.89 2.29 -19.17
CA VAL A 161 16.90 1.58 -17.87
C VAL A 161 15.67 1.93 -17.05
N ARG A 162 15.23 3.20 -17.06
CA ARG A 162 14.00 3.60 -16.37
C ARG A 162 12.77 2.91 -16.94
N GLN A 163 12.68 2.74 -18.25
CA GLN A 163 11.59 1.99 -18.88
C GLN A 163 11.67 0.49 -18.58
N CYS A 164 12.87 -0.09 -18.56
CA CYS A 164 13.07 -1.48 -18.16
C CYS A 164 12.64 -1.73 -16.71
N ILE A 165 13.04 -0.88 -15.76
CA ILE A 165 12.62 -0.99 -14.34
C ILE A 165 11.09 -0.90 -14.23
N ARG A 166 10.46 0.01 -14.97
CA ARG A 166 8.99 0.10 -15.03
C ARG A 166 8.36 -1.17 -15.62
N GLY A 167 8.92 -1.68 -16.72
CA GLY A 167 8.44 -2.90 -17.38
C GLY A 167 8.61 -4.16 -16.53
N LEU A 168 9.64 -4.21 -15.68
CA LEU A 168 9.90 -5.32 -14.75
C LEU A 168 8.96 -5.30 -13.52
N GLY A 169 8.16 -4.26 -13.33
CA GLY A 169 7.16 -4.23 -12.25
C GLY A 169 7.74 -4.19 -10.84
N LEU A 170 9.00 -3.76 -10.65
CA LEU A 170 9.68 -3.76 -9.34
C LEU A 170 8.89 -3.00 -8.26
N GLY A 171 8.19 -1.93 -8.63
CA GLY A 171 7.31 -1.18 -7.71
C GLY A 171 6.08 -1.97 -7.26
N VAL A 172 5.55 -2.84 -8.12
CA VAL A 172 4.44 -3.76 -7.78
C VAL A 172 4.93 -4.81 -6.79
N VAL A 173 6.11 -5.40 -7.04
CA VAL A 173 6.73 -6.37 -6.13
C VAL A 173 6.98 -5.76 -4.75
N GLN A 174 7.46 -4.53 -4.68
CA GLN A 174 7.65 -3.86 -3.39
C GLN A 174 6.33 -3.63 -2.66
N ALA A 175 5.27 -3.19 -3.36
CA ALA A 175 3.95 -3.02 -2.77
C ALA A 175 3.36 -4.34 -2.25
N GLN A 176 3.51 -5.43 -3.00
CA GLN A 176 3.12 -6.77 -2.59
C GLN A 176 3.90 -7.25 -1.36
N ASN A 177 5.21 -7.00 -1.32
CA ASN A 177 6.03 -7.34 -0.15
C ASN A 177 5.61 -6.56 1.10
N SER A 178 5.26 -5.27 0.96
CA SER A 178 4.71 -4.49 2.08
C SER A 178 3.37 -5.06 2.56
N HIS A 179 2.50 -5.47 1.64
CA HIS A 179 1.21 -6.10 1.91
C HIS A 179 1.39 -7.40 2.71
N LYS A 180 2.20 -8.31 2.20
CA LYS A 180 2.56 -9.58 2.84
C LYS A 180 3.12 -9.40 4.26
N LYS A 181 4.00 -8.40 4.43
CA LYS A 181 4.57 -8.05 5.74
C LYS A 181 3.53 -7.48 6.70
N ALA A 182 2.54 -6.74 6.20
CA ALA A 182 1.45 -6.26 7.03
C ALA A 182 0.53 -7.41 7.46
N LEU A 183 0.15 -8.29 6.53
CA LEU A 183 -0.64 -9.48 6.84
C LEU A 183 0.05 -10.40 7.84
N SER A 184 1.36 -10.63 7.70
CA SER A 184 2.09 -11.53 8.62
C SER A 184 2.23 -10.98 10.04
N ARG A 185 2.03 -9.67 10.22
CA ARG A 185 1.98 -9.00 11.53
C ARG A 185 0.56 -8.96 12.10
N LEU A 186 -0.44 -9.33 11.30
CA LEU A 186 -1.83 -9.45 11.73
C LEU A 186 -2.06 -10.86 12.30
N HIS A 187 -1.84 -11.01 13.60
CA HIS A 187 -1.91 -12.32 14.27
C HIS A 187 -3.34 -12.78 14.61
N CYS A 188 -4.36 -11.98 14.30
CA CYS A 188 -5.75 -12.28 14.65
C CYS A 188 -6.47 -12.95 13.48
N VAL A 189 -6.99 -14.17 13.68
CA VAL A 189 -7.73 -14.95 12.68
C VAL A 189 -8.95 -14.17 12.17
N ASP A 190 -9.67 -13.53 13.08
CA ASP A 190 -10.85 -12.74 12.79
C ASP A 190 -10.54 -11.49 11.97
N CYS A 191 -9.43 -10.80 12.24
CA CYS A 191 -8.97 -9.70 11.38
C CYS A 191 -8.60 -10.20 9.98
N LEU A 192 -7.97 -11.38 9.87
CA LEU A 192 -7.62 -11.98 8.58
C LEU A 192 -8.87 -12.36 7.78
N GLU A 193 -9.90 -12.89 8.45
CA GLU A 193 -11.21 -13.17 7.82
C GLU A 193 -11.90 -11.89 7.34
N ASP A 194 -11.88 -10.83 8.14
CA ASP A 194 -12.42 -9.52 7.75
C ASP A 194 -11.71 -8.95 6.52
N VAL A 195 -10.38 -9.04 6.46
CA VAL A 195 -9.59 -8.66 5.28
C VAL A 195 -9.98 -9.51 4.08
N ASN A 196 -10.13 -10.83 4.26
CA ASN A 196 -10.50 -11.74 3.16
C ASN A 196 -11.89 -11.42 2.60
N ALA A 197 -12.87 -11.16 3.47
CA ALA A 197 -14.23 -10.78 3.09
C ALA A 197 -14.26 -9.41 2.37
N TYR A 198 -13.47 -8.45 2.86
CA TYR A 198 -13.31 -7.16 2.18
C TYR A 198 -12.70 -7.33 0.78
N THR A 199 -11.64 -8.13 0.66
CA THR A 199 -10.97 -8.38 -0.62
C THR A 199 -11.87 -9.09 -1.63
N LEU A 200 -12.69 -10.06 -1.19
CA LEU A 200 -13.71 -10.70 -2.01
C LEU A 200 -14.71 -9.69 -2.59
N ASN A 201 -15.31 -8.88 -1.72
CA ASN A 201 -16.24 -7.83 -2.14
C ASN A 201 -15.58 -6.85 -3.12
N HIS A 202 -14.30 -6.54 -2.91
CA HIS A 202 -13.56 -5.64 -3.80
C HIS A 202 -13.30 -6.28 -5.18
N ILE A 203 -13.03 -7.58 -5.24
CA ILE A 203 -12.94 -8.31 -6.52
C ILE A 203 -14.28 -8.25 -7.24
N GLU A 204 -15.39 -8.48 -6.55
CA GLU A 204 -16.73 -8.41 -7.13
C GLU A 204 -17.02 -7.02 -7.70
N GLU A 205 -16.76 -5.97 -6.91
CA GLU A 205 -16.90 -4.57 -7.34
C GLU A 205 -16.03 -4.27 -8.57
N LEU A 206 -14.76 -4.69 -8.59
CA LEU A 206 -13.87 -4.50 -9.74
C LEU A 206 -14.34 -5.25 -10.98
N THR A 207 -14.85 -6.48 -10.84
CA THR A 207 -15.39 -7.25 -11.96
C THR A 207 -16.68 -6.67 -12.52
N ALA A 208 -17.46 -5.98 -11.67
CA ALA A 208 -18.68 -5.29 -12.07
C ALA A 208 -18.42 -3.92 -12.71
N GLN A 209 -17.19 -3.38 -12.64
CA GLN A 209 -16.87 -2.09 -13.23
C GLN A 209 -17.03 -2.11 -14.75
N GLN A 210 -17.87 -1.21 -15.23
CA GLN A 210 -18.04 -0.94 -16.65
C GLN A 210 -17.24 0.31 -17.03
N ILE A 211 -16.87 0.39 -18.31
CA ILE A 211 -16.20 1.58 -18.83
C ILE A 211 -17.18 2.75 -18.71
N PRO A 212 -16.81 3.86 -18.06
CA PRO A 212 -17.68 5.03 -17.96
C PRO A 212 -18.02 5.53 -19.36
N GLN A 213 -19.29 5.38 -19.75
CA GLN A 213 -19.82 5.92 -21.01
C GLN A 213 -20.89 6.95 -20.68
N GLN A 214 -20.71 8.17 -21.18
CA GLN A 214 -21.77 9.17 -21.21
C GLN A 214 -22.69 8.89 -22.39
N ALA A 215 -24.00 8.95 -22.15
CA ALA A 215 -25.00 8.79 -23.21
C ALA A 215 -24.73 9.79 -24.36
N GLY A 216 -24.67 9.29 -25.58
CA GLY A 216 -24.45 10.10 -26.79
C GLY A 216 -22.98 10.31 -27.20
N MET A 217 -22.00 9.84 -26.43
CA MET A 217 -20.59 9.88 -26.83
C MET A 217 -20.22 8.65 -27.69
N PRO A 218 -19.28 8.78 -28.64
CA PRO A 218 -18.82 7.65 -29.43
C PRO A 218 -18.18 6.59 -28.52
N PRO A 219 -18.24 5.30 -28.90
CA PRO A 219 -17.63 4.24 -28.12
C PRO A 219 -16.12 4.50 -27.95
N PRO A 220 -15.55 4.17 -26.78
CA PRO A 220 -14.14 4.37 -26.53
C PRO A 220 -13.30 3.52 -27.49
N PRO A 221 -12.10 3.98 -27.87
CA PRO A 221 -11.20 3.24 -28.75
C PRO A 221 -10.95 1.81 -28.24
N GLU A 222 -10.88 0.83 -29.14
CA GLU A 222 -10.71 -0.58 -28.77
C GLU A 222 -9.46 -0.83 -27.91
N GLU A 223 -8.36 -0.12 -28.19
CA GLU A 223 -7.15 -0.18 -27.37
C GLU A 223 -7.41 0.22 -25.91
N TYR A 224 -8.24 1.24 -25.68
CA TYR A 224 -8.60 1.69 -24.34
C TYR A 224 -9.45 0.62 -23.63
N VAL A 225 -10.41 0.03 -24.34
CA VAL A 225 -11.26 -1.07 -23.83
C VAL A 225 -10.40 -2.27 -23.45
N GLN A 226 -9.46 -2.68 -24.31
CA GLN A 226 -8.56 -3.81 -24.04
C GLN A 226 -7.64 -3.53 -22.84
N ARG A 227 -7.06 -2.32 -22.74
CA ARG A 227 -6.24 -1.91 -21.60
C ARG A 227 -7.05 -1.90 -20.30
N PHE A 228 -8.29 -1.38 -20.33
CA PHE A 228 -9.17 -1.36 -19.17
C PHE A 228 -9.47 -2.78 -18.68
N LYS A 229 -9.89 -3.69 -19.57
CA LYS A 229 -10.15 -5.09 -19.23
C LYS A 229 -8.91 -5.78 -18.67
N LYS A 230 -7.74 -5.59 -19.30
CA LYS A 230 -6.47 -6.18 -18.85
C LYS A 230 -6.06 -5.64 -17.46
N ASN A 231 -6.31 -4.37 -17.18
CA ASN A 231 -6.04 -3.78 -15.88
C ASN A 231 -6.94 -4.38 -14.79
N ILE A 232 -8.25 -4.52 -15.05
CA ILE A 232 -9.17 -5.20 -14.12
C ILE A 232 -8.70 -6.64 -13.87
N GLU A 233 -8.41 -7.40 -14.93
CA GLU A 233 -7.95 -8.78 -14.80
C GLU A 233 -6.67 -8.89 -13.96
N MET A 234 -5.71 -7.98 -14.19
CA MET A 234 -4.47 -7.91 -13.41
C MET A 234 -4.75 -7.59 -11.94
N GLN A 235 -5.60 -6.59 -11.64
CA GLN A 235 -5.95 -6.23 -10.28
C GLN A 235 -6.65 -7.39 -9.55
N CYS A 236 -7.61 -8.05 -10.20
CA CYS A 236 -8.27 -9.23 -9.64
C CYS A 236 -7.30 -10.38 -9.39
N LYS A 237 -6.31 -10.62 -10.27
CA LYS A 237 -5.27 -11.63 -10.05
C LYS A 237 -4.40 -11.30 -8.84
N LEU A 238 -4.03 -10.03 -8.65
CA LEU A 238 -3.26 -9.59 -7.49
C LEU A 238 -4.04 -9.79 -6.18
N LEU A 239 -5.30 -9.38 -6.14
CA LEU A 239 -6.16 -9.55 -4.96
C LEU A 239 -6.38 -11.03 -4.61
N LYS A 240 -6.54 -11.90 -5.62
CA LYS A 240 -6.62 -13.36 -5.40
C LYS A 240 -5.34 -13.92 -4.81
N ALA A 241 -4.17 -13.48 -5.28
CA ALA A 241 -2.89 -13.88 -4.70
C ALA A 241 -2.78 -13.41 -3.24
N ASP A 242 -3.21 -12.19 -2.92
CA ASP A 242 -3.24 -11.68 -1.55
C ASP A 242 -4.16 -12.56 -0.65
N MET A 243 -5.32 -13.00 -1.15
CA MET A 243 -6.18 -13.93 -0.41
C MET A 243 -5.51 -15.29 -0.15
N ASP A 244 -4.74 -15.82 -1.10
CA ASP A 244 -3.97 -17.05 -0.90
C ASP A 244 -2.91 -16.85 0.20
N GLU A 245 -2.27 -15.68 0.27
CA GLU A 245 -1.36 -15.34 1.36
C GLU A 245 -2.08 -15.26 2.71
N VAL A 246 -3.25 -14.63 2.77
CA VAL A 246 -4.10 -14.60 3.97
C VAL A 246 -4.42 -16.01 4.44
N ARG A 247 -4.78 -16.92 3.51
CA ARG A 247 -5.08 -18.32 3.83
C ARG A 247 -3.87 -19.04 4.43
N LEU A 248 -2.67 -18.80 3.90
CA LEU A 248 -1.45 -19.38 4.45
C LEU A 248 -1.17 -18.83 5.85
N ILE A 249 -1.23 -17.51 6.03
CA ILE A 249 -0.97 -16.85 7.32
C ILE A 249 -1.98 -17.28 8.39
N ARG A 250 -3.26 -17.42 8.02
CA ARG A 250 -4.32 -17.90 8.91
C ARG A 250 -4.00 -19.26 9.52
N LYS A 251 -3.40 -20.19 8.76
CA LYS A 251 -2.97 -21.50 9.29
C LYS A 251 -1.95 -21.34 10.41
N TRP A 252 -1.01 -20.41 10.25
CA TRP A 252 0.03 -20.15 11.26
C TRP A 252 -0.46 -19.35 12.47
N ALA A 253 -1.53 -18.56 12.31
CA ALA A 253 -2.10 -17.75 13.39
C ALA A 253 -2.80 -18.56 14.49
N GLY A 254 -3.10 -19.85 14.26
CA GLY A 254 -3.45 -20.81 15.32
C GLY A 254 -4.55 -20.35 16.28
N GLY A 255 -5.73 -20.00 15.75
CA GLY A 255 -6.89 -19.59 16.56
C GLY A 255 -6.74 -18.27 17.34
N SER A 256 -5.60 -17.57 17.25
CA SER A 256 -5.37 -16.37 18.05
C SER A 256 -6.30 -15.22 17.66
N LEU A 257 -6.73 -14.46 18.67
CA LEU A 257 -7.55 -13.27 18.53
C LEU A 257 -6.81 -12.05 19.06
N CYS A 258 -7.19 -10.88 18.56
CA CYS A 258 -6.83 -9.63 19.23
C CYS A 258 -7.88 -9.29 20.29
N ASP A 259 -7.51 -8.43 21.24
CA ASP A 259 -8.36 -8.06 22.38
C ASP A 259 -9.78 -7.67 21.94
N VAL A 260 -9.91 -6.82 20.93
CA VAL A 260 -11.23 -6.39 20.42
C VAL A 260 -12.05 -7.57 19.90
N HIS A 261 -11.47 -8.44 19.06
CA HIS A 261 -12.20 -9.60 18.53
C HIS A 261 -12.47 -10.68 19.56
N GLN A 262 -11.61 -10.83 20.57
CA GLN A 262 -11.85 -11.71 21.72
C GLN A 262 -13.08 -11.24 22.50
N HIS A 263 -13.09 -9.98 22.95
CA HIS A 263 -14.22 -9.45 23.71
C HIS A 263 -15.51 -9.35 22.89
N LEU A 264 -15.41 -9.10 21.57
CA LEU A 264 -16.57 -9.16 20.68
C LEU A 264 -17.16 -10.56 20.53
N ARG A 265 -16.35 -11.61 20.62
CA ARG A 265 -16.86 -12.99 20.63
C ARG A 265 -17.46 -13.36 21.98
N ASP A 266 -16.85 -12.90 23.07
CA ASP A 266 -17.32 -13.17 24.44
C ASP A 266 -18.64 -12.44 24.75
N ASP A 267 -18.77 -11.18 24.33
CA ASP A 267 -19.99 -10.38 24.48
C ASP A 267 -20.27 -9.48 23.25
N PRO A 268 -20.86 -10.03 22.17
CA PRO A 268 -21.09 -9.30 20.93
C PRO A 268 -21.96 -8.04 21.10
N LYS A 269 -22.90 -8.06 22.05
CA LYS A 269 -23.91 -6.99 22.22
C LYS A 269 -23.54 -6.00 23.32
N GLY A 270 -22.88 -6.44 24.38
CA GLY A 270 -22.55 -5.60 25.54
C GLY A 270 -21.11 -5.06 25.54
N TYR A 271 -20.19 -5.61 24.74
CA TYR A 271 -18.82 -5.11 24.69
C TYR A 271 -18.75 -3.65 24.21
N LYS A 272 -18.02 -2.82 24.97
CA LYS A 272 -17.66 -1.44 24.65
C LYS A 272 -16.14 -1.33 24.62
N GLU A 273 -15.62 -0.81 23.51
CA GLU A 273 -14.17 -0.63 23.35
C GLU A 273 -13.67 0.45 24.33
N PRO A 274 -12.64 0.15 25.15
CA PRO A 274 -12.24 1.01 26.27
C PRO A 274 -11.65 2.35 25.87
N HIS A 275 -11.08 2.47 24.66
CA HIS A 275 -10.49 3.70 24.15
C HIS A 275 -11.49 4.56 23.35
N GLY A 276 -12.75 4.13 23.27
CA GLY A 276 -13.81 4.86 22.59
C GLY A 276 -13.82 4.69 21.07
N LEU A 277 -13.10 3.70 20.51
CA LEU A 277 -13.18 3.41 19.08
C LEU A 277 -14.58 2.90 18.71
N VAL A 278 -15.22 3.56 17.74
CA VAL A 278 -16.55 3.17 17.27
C VAL A 278 -16.48 1.89 16.45
N LEU A 279 -17.03 0.81 17.00
CA LEU A 279 -17.20 -0.47 16.29
C LEU A 279 -18.53 -0.51 15.53
N LEU A 280 -18.53 -1.07 14.32
CA LEU A 280 -19.74 -1.13 13.50
C LEU A 280 -20.71 -2.17 14.03
N ALA A 281 -22.01 -1.97 13.78
CA ALA A 281 -23.02 -3.00 14.04
C ALA A 281 -22.69 -4.31 13.31
N SER A 282 -22.10 -4.21 12.11
CA SER A 282 -21.67 -5.37 11.31
C SER A 282 -20.47 -6.13 11.91
N ASP A 283 -19.66 -5.50 12.76
CA ASP A 283 -18.59 -6.19 13.49
C ASP A 283 -19.21 -7.08 14.58
N ARG A 284 -20.26 -6.59 15.24
CA ARG A 284 -21.00 -7.31 16.28
C ARG A 284 -21.79 -8.50 15.72
N THR A 285 -22.48 -8.31 14.60
CA THR A 285 -23.22 -9.42 13.95
C THR A 285 -22.25 -10.50 13.47
N ARG A 286 -21.14 -10.12 12.84
CA ARG A 286 -20.09 -11.08 12.42
C ARG A 286 -19.50 -11.84 13.59
N ALA A 287 -19.19 -11.18 14.70
CA ALA A 287 -18.67 -11.86 15.88
C ALA A 287 -19.64 -12.92 16.41
N ALA A 288 -20.94 -12.67 16.37
CA ALA A 288 -21.98 -13.61 16.79
C ALA A 288 -22.18 -14.79 15.81
N GLU A 289 -21.96 -14.57 14.50
CA GLU A 289 -22.17 -15.58 13.45
C GLU A 289 -20.91 -16.42 13.17
N ARG A 290 -19.76 -16.03 13.72
CA ARG A 290 -18.48 -16.70 13.44
C ARG A 290 -18.42 -18.12 14.01
N PRO A 291 -17.83 -19.07 13.27
CA PRO A 291 -17.65 -20.42 13.79
C PRO A 291 -16.71 -20.43 15.01
N PRO A 292 -16.83 -21.44 15.88
CA PRO A 292 -15.88 -21.64 16.98
C PRO A 292 -14.46 -21.79 16.43
N LEU A 293 -13.49 -21.25 17.17
CA LEU A 293 -12.09 -21.35 16.80
C LEU A 293 -11.64 -22.80 16.86
N VAL A 294 -11.02 -23.28 15.79
CA VAL A 294 -10.39 -24.60 15.77
C VAL A 294 -9.09 -24.49 16.57
N THR A 295 -9.13 -24.93 17.82
CA THR A 295 -7.92 -25.27 18.58
C THR A 295 -7.47 -26.64 18.09
N GLU A 296 -6.47 -26.72 17.21
CA GLU A 296 -5.75 -27.99 17.04
C GLU A 296 -5.22 -28.39 18.43
N PRO A 297 -5.44 -29.64 18.88
CA PRO A 297 -4.91 -30.08 20.17
C PRO A 297 -3.40 -29.95 20.16
N ALA A 298 -2.85 -29.45 21.26
CA ALA A 298 -1.42 -29.26 21.46
C ALA A 298 -0.72 -30.62 21.66
N ASP A 299 -0.67 -31.45 20.62
CA ASP A 299 0.19 -32.63 20.56
C ASP A 299 0.97 -32.63 19.24
N GLU A 300 2.23 -33.05 19.33
CA GLU A 300 3.25 -33.05 18.27
C GLU A 300 3.99 -31.72 18.01
N ARG A 301 4.52 -31.09 19.08
CA ARG A 301 5.87 -30.51 18.96
C ARG A 301 6.89 -31.62 19.27
N PRO A 302 7.68 -32.12 18.30
CA PRO A 302 8.83 -32.93 18.65
C PRO A 302 9.79 -32.03 19.43
N ALA A 303 10.12 -32.44 20.66
CA ALA A 303 11.14 -31.81 21.46
C ALA A 303 12.46 -31.76 20.67
N ARG A 304 12.88 -30.57 20.27
CA ARG A 304 14.25 -30.36 19.78
C ARG A 304 15.18 -30.47 21.00
N LYS A 305 15.96 -31.54 21.05
CA LYS A 305 17.25 -31.58 21.75
C LYS A 305 18.29 -30.82 20.94
#